data_AF-A0A931D6G4-F1
#
_entry.id   AF-A0A931D6G4-F1
#
_cell.length_a   1.000
_cell.length_b   1.000
_cell.length_c   1.000
_cell.angle_alpha   90.00
_cell.angle_beta   90.00
_cell.angle_gamma   90.00
#
_symmetry.space_group_name_H-M   'P 1'
#
loop_
_entity.id
_entity.type
_entity.pdbx_description
1 polymer ?
#
loop_
_entity_poly.entity_id
_entity_poly.type
_entity_poly.pdbx_seq_one_letter_code
_entity_poly.pdbx_strand_id
1 'polypeptide(L)'
;MDREYIVTFGQKYRRLTHPADSRISPDVYITIIADSIQEAYEAAFRQFGQAFAFVHKRTAFRESELARLHPGGELTRYTATPTRGRLPRTPQQHPTPKENQS
;
A
#
# COMPACT_ATOMS: atom_id res chain seq x y z
N MET A 1 15.95 -6.80 13.28
CA MET A 1 15.39 -7.01 11.93
C MET A 1 14.71 -5.72 11.52
N ASP A 2 15.04 -5.17 10.36
CA ASP A 2 14.37 -3.96 9.86
C ASP A 2 12.92 -4.29 9.51
N ARG A 3 12.00 -3.72 10.29
CA ARG A 3 10.55 -3.92 10.17
C ARG A 3 9.85 -2.75 9.49
N GLU A 4 10.60 -1.80 8.96
CA GLU A 4 10.06 -0.59 8.35
C GLU A 4 9.94 -0.74 6.84
N TYR A 5 8.79 -0.32 6.31
CA TYR A 5 8.45 -0.32 4.90
C TYR A 5 7.99 1.06 4.48
N ILE A 6 8.48 1.53 3.33
CA ILE A 6 8.12 2.82 2.75
C ILE A 6 7.03 2.62 1.72
N VAL A 7 5.93 3.34 1.87
CA VAL A 7 4.83 3.44 0.91
C VAL A 7 4.97 4.76 0.14
N THR A 8 4.94 4.67 -1.19
CA THR A 8 5.07 5.81 -2.10
C THR A 8 3.81 5.99 -2.95
N PHE A 9 3.66 7.17 -3.56
CA PHE A 9 2.45 7.55 -4.30
C PHE A 9 2.76 7.96 -5.74
N GLY A 10 1.81 7.69 -6.64
CA GLY A 10 2.00 7.89 -8.08
C GLY A 10 1.96 9.36 -8.50
N GLN A 11 2.69 9.72 -9.56
CA GLN A 11 2.86 11.10 -10.05
C GLN A 11 1.54 11.85 -10.34
N LYS A 12 0.45 11.13 -10.62
CA LYS A 12 -0.88 11.73 -10.85
C LYS A 12 -1.37 12.59 -9.68
N TYR A 13 -1.00 12.27 -8.43
CA TYR A 13 -1.41 13.03 -7.24
C TYR A 13 -0.66 14.35 -7.05
N ARG A 14 0.26 14.70 -7.96
CA ARG A 14 0.80 16.07 -8.01
C ARG A 14 -0.26 17.08 -8.48
N ARG A 15 -1.28 16.61 -9.20
CA ARG A 15 -2.35 17.43 -9.78
C ARG A 15 -3.75 17.04 -9.31
N LEU A 16 -3.89 15.87 -8.69
CA LEU A 16 -5.17 15.32 -8.23
C LEU A 16 -5.14 15.16 -6.72
N THR A 17 -6.24 15.50 -6.05
CA THR A 17 -6.42 15.19 -4.63
C THR A 17 -6.47 13.69 -4.44
N HIS A 18 -5.62 13.16 -3.55
CA HIS A 18 -5.64 11.75 -3.20
C HIS A 18 -6.90 11.42 -2.39
N PRO A 19 -7.62 10.31 -2.67
CA PRO A 19 -8.93 10.03 -2.08
C PRO A 19 -8.89 9.80 -0.57
N ALA A 20 -7.76 9.36 -0.02
CA ALA A 20 -7.61 9.09 1.41
C ALA A 20 -7.23 10.31 2.26
N ASP A 21 -6.43 11.24 1.72
CA ASP A 21 -5.90 12.41 2.44
C ASP A 21 -5.35 13.42 1.44
N SER A 22 -5.76 14.70 1.54
CA SER A 22 -5.34 15.76 0.61
C SER A 22 -3.86 16.11 0.69
N ARG A 23 -3.15 15.70 1.74
CA ARG A 23 -1.71 15.92 1.90
C ARG A 23 -0.86 14.89 1.15
N ILE A 24 -1.47 13.80 0.67
CA ILE A 24 -0.75 12.77 -0.08
C ILE A 24 -0.41 13.29 -1.48
N SER A 25 0.87 13.21 -1.81
CA SER A 25 1.45 13.57 -3.10
C SER A 25 2.65 12.66 -3.39
N PRO A 26 3.25 12.72 -4.59
CA PRO A 26 4.46 11.97 -4.89
C PRO A 26 5.69 12.43 -4.08
N ASP A 27 5.62 13.63 -3.50
CA ASP A 27 6.75 14.24 -2.78
C ASP A 27 6.81 13.76 -1.32
N VAL A 28 5.79 13.06 -0.82
CA VAL A 28 5.77 12.49 0.53
C VAL A 28 5.81 10.96 0.49
N TYR A 29 6.18 10.35 1.60
CA TYR A 29 6.08 8.91 1.81
C TYR A 29 5.47 8.59 3.17
N ILE A 30 5.09 7.33 3.37
CA ILE A 30 4.58 6.83 4.64
C ILE A 30 5.40 5.64 5.08
N THR A 31 5.65 5.51 6.38
CA THR A 31 6.31 4.32 6.92
C THR A 31 5.27 3.37 7.53
N ILE A 32 5.40 2.09 7.23
CA ILE A 32 4.65 1.01 7.88
C ILE A 32 5.63 0.10 8.62
N ILE A 33 5.40 -0.11 9.91
CA ILE A 33 6.09 -1.11 10.72
C ILE A 33 5.33 -2.42 10.59
N ALA A 34 5.94 -3.46 10.04
CA ALA A 34 5.33 -4.77 9.84
C ALA A 34 6.37 -5.90 9.98
N ASP A 35 5.92 -7.13 10.21
CA ASP A 35 6.84 -8.28 10.29
C ASP A 35 7.21 -8.82 8.90
N SER A 36 6.43 -8.48 7.86
CA SER A 36 6.72 -8.86 6.47
C SER A 36 6.26 -7.81 5.44
N ILE A 37 6.79 -7.91 4.21
CA ILE A 37 6.38 -7.04 3.10
C ILE A 37 4.92 -7.27 2.70
N GLN A 38 4.43 -8.50 2.85
CA GLN A 38 3.05 -8.87 2.59
C GLN A 38 2.11 -8.13 3.55
N GLU A 39 2.43 -8.12 4.85
CA GLU A 39 1.66 -7.38 5.85
C GLU A 39 1.70 -5.87 5.62
N ALA A 40 2.87 -5.33 5.24
CA ALA A 40 2.98 -3.93 4.88
C ALA A 40 2.11 -3.57 3.67
N TYR A 41 2.07 -4.43 2.65
CA TYR A 41 1.22 -4.25 1.48
C TYR A 41 -0.27 -4.32 1.83
N GLU A 42 -0.68 -5.29 2.65
CA GLU A 42 -2.07 -5.42 3.13
C GLU A 42 -2.50 -4.20 3.95
N ALA A 43 -1.62 -3.69 4.82
CA ALA A 43 -1.85 -2.47 5.59
C ALA A 43 -1.97 -1.24 4.67
N ALA A 44 -1.09 -1.09 3.69
CA ALA A 44 -1.16 -0.01 2.70
C ALA A 44 -2.46 -0.09 1.88
N PHE A 45 -2.86 -1.29 1.45
CA PHE A 45 -4.09 -1.51 0.70
C PHE A 45 -5.34 -1.22 1.53
N ARG A 46 -5.37 -1.60 2.82
CA ARG A 46 -6.47 -1.24 3.71
C ARG A 46 -6.61 0.27 3.89
N GLN A 47 -5.49 0.99 3.99
CA GLN A 47 -5.49 2.42 4.28
C GLN A 47 -5.74 3.28 3.03
N PHE A 48 -5.16 2.90 1.89
CA PHE A 48 -5.14 3.71 0.67
C PHE A 48 -5.84 3.03 -0.52
N GLY A 49 -6.34 1.80 -0.38
CA GLY A 49 -6.89 1.04 -1.50
C GLY A 49 -5.83 0.83 -2.60
N GLN A 50 -6.23 0.97 -3.86
CA GLN A 50 -5.32 0.95 -5.01
C GLN A 50 -4.60 2.29 -5.24
N ALA A 51 -4.74 3.26 -4.33
CA ALA A 51 -4.28 4.62 -4.54
C ALA A 51 -2.79 4.85 -4.19
N PHE A 52 -2.10 3.88 -3.59
CA PHE A 52 -0.64 3.90 -3.46
C PHE A 52 0.05 3.35 -4.70
N ALA A 53 1.34 3.64 -4.87
CA ALA A 53 2.13 3.15 -6.01
C ALA A 53 2.93 1.90 -5.65
N PHE A 54 3.82 2.00 -4.67
CA PHE A 54 4.73 0.92 -4.30
C PHE A 54 4.93 0.82 -2.79
N VAL A 55 5.33 -0.37 -2.35
CA VAL A 55 5.78 -0.66 -0.99
C VAL A 55 7.19 -1.24 -1.09
N HIS A 56 8.13 -0.64 -0.36
CA HIS A 56 9.54 -1.01 -0.37
C HIS A 56 10.02 -1.26 1.06
N LYS A 57 11.03 -2.11 1.24
CA LYS A 57 11.77 -2.12 2.53
C LYS A 57 12.47 -0.78 2.73
N ARG A 58 12.51 -0.27 3.97
CA ARG A 58 13.21 0.99 4.30
C ARG A 58 14.68 0.97 3.89
N THR A 59 15.32 -0.19 3.99
CA THR A 59 16.71 -0.43 3.61
C THR A 59 16.98 -0.37 2.11
N ALA A 60 15.95 -0.34 1.26
CA ALA A 60 16.12 -0.13 -0.17
C ALA A 60 16.57 1.31 -0.51
N PHE A 61 16.42 2.25 0.43
CA PHE A 61 16.78 3.65 0.22
C PHE A 61 17.87 4.10 1.20
N ARG A 62 18.88 4.79 0.68
CA ARG A 62 19.71 5.67 1.52
C ARG A 62 18.89 6.87 1.98
N GLU A 63 19.19 7.42 3.15
CA GLU A 63 18.48 8.61 3.66
C GLU A 63 18.51 9.80 2.70
N SER A 64 19.68 10.10 2.13
CA SER A 64 19.85 11.18 1.16
C SER A 64 19.06 10.96 -0.13
N GLU A 65 18.93 9.71 -0.56
CA GLU A 65 18.12 9.36 -1.73
C GLU A 65 16.63 9.52 -1.44
N LEU A 66 16.17 9.04 -0.28
CA LEU A 66 14.78 9.18 0.13
C LEU A 66 14.37 10.65 0.23
N ALA A 67 15.21 11.49 0.84
CA ALA A 67 15.00 12.94 0.94
C ALA A 67 14.99 13.64 -0.43
N ARG A 68 15.78 13.15 -1.40
CA ARG A 68 15.80 13.68 -2.77
C ARG A 68 14.57 13.28 -3.58
N LEU A 69 14.12 12.03 -3.45
CA LEU A 69 12.97 11.50 -4.19
C LEU A 69 11.63 11.99 -3.62
N HIS A 70 11.57 12.15 -2.30
CA HIS A 70 10.38 12.56 -1.56
C HIS A 70 10.71 13.77 -0.66
N PRO A 71 10.86 14.98 -1.23
CA PRO A 71 11.29 16.17 -0.50
C PRO A 71 10.28 16.66 0.54
N GLY A 72 9.02 16.23 0.46
CA GLY A 72 8.00 16.47 1.49
C GLY A 72 8.16 15.58 2.72
N GLY A 73 9.02 14.55 2.67
CA GLY A 73 9.37 13.72 3.81
C GLY A 73 8.32 12.69 4.22
N GLU A 74 8.47 12.17 5.44
CA GLU A 74 7.53 11.22 6.05
C GLU A 74 6.26 11.95 6.45
N LEU A 75 5.13 11.61 5.83
CA LEU A 75 3.84 12.20 6.17
C LEU A 75 3.32 11.65 7.51
N THR A 76 3.49 10.34 7.73
CA THR A 76 3.04 9.65 8.94
C THR A 76 3.61 8.23 8.98
N ARG A 77 3.45 7.58 10.14
CA ARG A 77 3.87 6.22 10.42
C ARG A 77 2.72 5.38 10.95
N TYR A 78 2.62 4.14 10.48
CA TYR A 78 1.65 3.15 10.94
C TYR A 78 2.34 1.87 11.43
N THR A 79 1.70 1.17 12.35
CA THR A 79 2.05 -0.22 12.68
C THR A 79 1.01 -1.13 12.09
N ALA A 80 1.41 -2.08 11.25
CA ALA A 80 0.52 -3.08 10.71
C ALA A 80 -0.04 -3.91 11.86
N THR A 81 -1.37 -3.96 11.96
CA THR A 81 -2.02 -4.90 12.88
C THR A 81 -1.96 -6.28 12.22
N PRO A 82 -1.38 -7.31 12.85
CA PRO A 82 -1.28 -8.63 12.23
C PRO A 82 -2.67 -9.14 11.92
N THR A 83 -2.90 -9.52 10.66
CA THR A 83 -4.16 -10.13 10.22
C THR A 83 -4.20 -11.56 10.76
N ARG A 84 -4.54 -11.75 12.03
CA ARG A 84 -4.86 -13.08 12.58
C ARG A 84 -6.14 -13.59 11.94
N GLY A 85 -6.00 -14.25 10.78
CA GLY A 85 -7.02 -15.10 10.18
C GLY A 85 -8.21 -14.38 9.56
N ARG A 86 -8.12 -14.08 8.25
CA ARG A 86 -9.19 -14.20 7.23
C ARG A 86 -8.83 -13.27 6.08
N LEU A 87 -8.28 -13.84 5.01
CA LEU A 87 -8.63 -13.32 3.70
C LEU A 87 -10.13 -13.56 3.52
N PRO A 88 -10.95 -12.58 3.12
CA PRO A 88 -12.27 -12.90 2.59
C PRO A 88 -12.05 -13.86 1.43
N ARG A 89 -12.59 -15.08 1.55
CA ARG A 89 -12.64 -16.01 0.42
C ARG A 89 -13.28 -15.24 -0.73
N THR A 90 -12.58 -15.16 -1.85
CA THR A 90 -13.16 -14.76 -3.13
C THR A 90 -14.52 -15.45 -3.26
N PRO A 91 -15.61 -14.76 -3.65
CA PRO A 91 -16.84 -15.46 -3.99
C PRO A 91 -16.48 -16.49 -5.06
N GLN A 92 -16.60 -17.78 -4.74
CA GLN A 92 -16.54 -18.81 -5.77
C GLN A 92 -17.59 -18.44 -6.80
N GLN A 93 -17.16 -18.16 -8.02
CA GLN A 93 -18.06 -18.15 -9.16
C GLN A 93 -18.69 -19.55 -9.22
N HIS A 94 -20.00 -19.60 -8.99
CA HIS A 94 -20.81 -20.78 -9.26
C HIS A 94 -20.57 -21.21 -10.71
N PRO A 95 -20.19 -22.47 -11.00
CA PRO A 95 -20.33 -22.98 -12.35
C PRO A 95 -21.83 -23.09 -12.65
N THR A 96 -22.33 -22.28 -13.58
CA THR A 96 -23.65 -22.49 -14.18
C THR A 96 -23.70 -23.87 -14.83
N PRO A 97 -24.69 -24.73 -14.53
CA PRO A 97 -24.87 -25.96 -15.28
C PRO A 97 -25.25 -25.62 -16.73
N LYS A 98 -24.58 -26.26 -17.67
CA LYS A 98 -24.99 -26.31 -19.08
C LYS A 98 -26.30 -27.09 -19.15
N GLU A 99 -27.41 -26.41 -19.43
CA GLU A 99 -28.64 -27.08 -19.82
C GLU A 99 -28.62 -27.26 -21.35
N ASN A 100 -28.44 -28.52 -21.76
CA ASN A 100 -28.67 -29.00 -23.11
C ASN A 100 -30.10 -28.65 -23.54
N GLN A 101 -30.24 -27.84 -24.58
CA GLN A 101 -31.49 -27.83 -25.34
C GLN A 101 -31.40 -28.91 -26.42
N SER A 102 -32.36 -29.83 -26.33
CA SER A 102 -32.70 -30.83 -27.35
C SER A 102 -33.35 -30.18 -28.56
#